data_AF-A0A7J5C577-F1
#
_entry.id   AF-A0A7J5C577-F1
#
_cell.length_a   1.000
_cell.length_b   1.000
_cell.length_c   1.000
_cell.angle_alpha   90.00
_cell.angle_beta   90.00
_cell.angle_gamma   90.00
#
_symmetry.space_group_name_H-M   'P 1'
#
loop_
_entity.id
_entity.type
_entity.pdbx_description
1 polymer ?
#
loop_
_entity_poly.entity_id
_entity_poly.type
_entity_poly.pdbx_seq_one_letter_code
_entity_poly.pdbx_strand_id
1 'polypeptide(L)'
;EAAFDEPAPTSPTPMSPAPGGPIEGEPPAEFLTDGEVARLVRLDGEVRVVDGHPRFHLPGCPQLVGRADEPLPVAEAVGLGFTPCGRCAPATTLLAEARPR
;
A
#
# COMPACT_ATOMS: atom_id res chain seq x y z
N GLU A 1 -26.98 27.38 39.53
CA GLU A 1 -25.64 26.97 39.07
C GLU A 1 -25.65 25.50 38.64
N ALA A 2 -26.02 25.21 37.39
CA ALA A 2 -25.96 23.87 36.81
C ALA A 2 -24.70 23.78 35.93
N ALA A 3 -23.75 22.93 36.31
CA ALA A 3 -22.55 22.66 35.52
C ALA A 3 -22.95 21.78 34.33
N PHE A 4 -22.80 22.32 33.11
CA PHE A 4 -23.00 21.59 31.87
C PHE A 4 -21.71 20.81 31.59
N ASP A 5 -21.80 19.49 31.73
CA ASP A 5 -20.77 18.51 31.36
C ASP A 5 -20.72 18.43 29.81
N GLU A 6 -19.61 18.85 29.22
CA GLU A 6 -19.39 18.85 27.77
C GLU A 6 -18.56 17.61 27.39
N PRO A 7 -19.09 16.65 26.60
CA PRO A 7 -18.27 15.57 26.08
C PRO A 7 -17.48 16.07 24.87
N ALA A 8 -16.15 16.05 24.99
CA ALA A 8 -15.25 16.30 23.86
C ALA A 8 -15.44 15.24 22.75
N PRO A 9 -15.45 15.63 21.46
CA PRO A 9 -15.55 14.67 20.36
C PRO A 9 -14.22 13.91 20.21
N THR A 10 -14.23 12.61 20.51
CA THR A 10 -13.16 11.70 20.12
C THR A 10 -13.17 11.56 18.60
N SER A 11 -12.28 12.29 17.94
CA SER A 11 -11.98 12.07 16.53
C SER A 11 -11.40 10.65 16.37
N PRO A 12 -11.92 9.79 15.47
CA PRO A 12 -11.27 8.52 15.21
C PRO A 12 -9.91 8.80 14.57
N THR A 13 -8.85 8.40 15.26
CA THR A 13 -7.50 8.34 14.69
C THR A 13 -7.58 7.56 13.36
N PRO A 14 -7.09 8.12 12.23
CA PRO A 14 -6.89 7.29 11.05
C PRO A 14 -5.91 6.18 11.45
N MET A 15 -6.28 4.92 11.25
CA MET A 15 -5.43 3.77 11.53
C MET A 15 -4.11 3.94 10.78
N SER A 16 -3.10 4.43 11.50
CA SER A 16 -1.74 4.50 10.99
C SER A 16 -1.26 3.06 10.80
N PRO A 17 -0.63 2.72 9.66
CA PRO A 17 0.03 1.43 9.51
C PRO A 17 1.10 1.31 10.61
N ALA A 18 1.26 0.10 11.15
CA ALA A 18 2.14 -0.21 12.28
C ALA A 18 3.57 0.38 12.12
N PRO A 19 4.25 0.77 13.22
CA PRO A 19 5.53 1.46 13.18
C PRO A 19 6.68 0.48 12.88
N GLY A 20 6.80 0.06 11.62
CA GLY A 20 8.08 -0.33 11.05
C GLY A 20 8.72 0.92 10.47
N GLY A 21 9.76 1.45 11.13
CA GLY A 21 10.57 2.51 10.53
C GLY A 21 11.10 2.09 9.15
N PRO A 22 11.56 3.04 8.30
CA PRO A 22 12.13 2.70 7.01
C PRO A 22 13.26 1.68 7.22
N ILE A 23 13.08 0.48 6.67
CA ILE A 23 14.11 -0.55 6.65
C ILE A 23 15.21 -0.04 5.73
N GLU A 24 16.48 -0.15 6.13
CA GLU A 24 17.58 0.37 5.33
C GLU A 24 17.62 -0.32 3.94
N GLY A 25 17.44 0.47 2.88
CA GLY A 25 17.35 -0.02 1.49
C GLY A 25 15.93 -0.27 0.97
N GLU A 26 14.87 -0.02 1.75
CA GLU A 26 13.48 -0.08 1.32
C GLU A 26 13.09 1.18 0.52
N PRO A 27 12.40 1.06 -0.62
CA PRO A 27 11.91 2.22 -1.34
C PRO A 27 10.76 2.89 -0.58
N PRO A 28 10.53 4.19 -0.83
CA PRO A 28 9.37 4.88 -0.27
C PRO A 28 8.06 4.21 -0.71
N ALA A 29 7.00 4.44 0.05
CA ALA A 29 5.64 4.12 -0.39
C ALA A 29 5.29 4.96 -1.62
N GLU A 30 4.58 4.39 -2.57
CA GLU A 30 3.76 5.19 -3.48
C GLU A 30 2.56 5.74 -2.69
N PHE A 31 2.24 7.02 -2.88
CA PHE A 31 1.10 7.65 -2.25
C PHE A 31 -0.16 7.39 -3.07
N LEU A 32 -1.20 6.88 -2.42
CA LEU A 32 -2.50 6.62 -3.01
C LEU A 32 -3.60 7.27 -2.18
N THR A 33 -4.65 7.73 -2.86
CA THR A 33 -5.91 8.09 -2.23
C THR A 33 -6.72 6.84 -1.86
N ASP A 34 -7.66 6.96 -0.92
CA ASP A 34 -8.55 5.85 -0.54
C ASP A 34 -9.33 5.30 -1.75
N GLY A 35 -9.72 6.18 -2.67
CA GLY A 35 -10.40 5.81 -3.91
C GLY A 35 -9.53 4.99 -4.86
N GLU A 36 -8.23 5.27 -4.93
CA GLU A 36 -7.27 4.51 -5.72
C GLU A 36 -7.01 3.14 -5.11
N VAL A 37 -6.82 3.07 -3.78
CA VAL A 37 -6.69 1.78 -3.06
C VAL A 37 -7.93 0.92 -3.30
N ALA A 38 -9.13 1.50 -3.15
CA ALA A 38 -10.39 0.79 -3.39
C ALA A 38 -10.52 0.28 -4.83
N ARG A 39 -9.99 1.00 -5.82
CA ARG A 39 -9.95 0.52 -7.21
C ARG A 39 -8.91 -0.58 -7.39
N LEU A 40 -7.74 -0.43 -6.78
CA LEU A 40 -6.63 -1.36 -6.89
C LEU A 40 -7.00 -2.76 -6.40
N VAL A 41 -7.70 -2.87 -5.26
CA VAL A 41 -8.16 -4.16 -4.71
C VAL A 41 -9.23 -4.87 -5.55
N ARG A 42 -9.78 -4.20 -6.57
CA ARG A 42 -10.73 -4.81 -7.51
C ARG A 42 -10.07 -5.26 -8.82
N LEU A 43 -8.76 -5.05 -8.96
CA LEU A 43 -8.03 -5.49 -10.13
C LEU A 43 -7.55 -6.93 -9.96
N ASP A 44 -7.57 -7.67 -11.06
CA ASP A 44 -7.05 -9.05 -11.15
C ASP A 44 -5.54 -9.07 -11.48
N GLY A 45 -4.81 -8.02 -11.11
CA GLY A 45 -3.39 -7.87 -11.42
C GLY A 45 -2.48 -8.61 -10.45
N GLU A 46 -1.34 -9.10 -10.94
CA GLU A 46 -0.30 -9.71 -10.10
C GLU A 46 0.85 -8.73 -9.84
N VAL A 47 1.36 -8.74 -8.60
CA VAL A 47 2.52 -7.98 -8.15
C VAL A 47 3.58 -8.91 -7.56
N ARG A 48 4.78 -8.38 -7.31
CA ARG A 48 5.89 -9.11 -6.69
C ARG A 48 6.11 -8.63 -5.27
N VAL A 49 6.16 -9.55 -4.31
CA VAL A 49 6.48 -9.28 -2.91
C VAL A 49 7.79 -9.96 -2.54
N VAL A 50 8.48 -9.43 -1.53
CA VAL A 50 9.71 -10.04 -0.98
C VAL A 50 9.47 -10.32 0.50
N ASP A 51 9.79 -11.54 0.94
CA ASP A 51 9.65 -11.93 2.34
C ASP A 51 10.37 -10.98 3.29
N GLY A 52 9.67 -10.58 4.35
CA GLY A 52 10.19 -9.64 5.34
C GLY A 52 10.23 -8.17 4.89
N HIS A 53 9.74 -7.85 3.68
CA HIS A 53 9.67 -6.50 3.15
C HIS A 53 8.22 -6.02 2.99
N PRO A 54 7.87 -4.80 3.43
CA PRO A 54 6.50 -4.28 3.42
C PRO A 54 6.03 -3.79 2.04
N ARG A 55 6.84 -3.91 0.98
CA ARG A 55 6.56 -3.35 -0.34
C ARG A 55 6.22 -4.44 -1.35
N PHE A 56 5.24 -4.13 -2.20
CA PHE A 56 5.01 -4.87 -3.43
C PHE A 56 5.49 -4.06 -4.65
N HIS A 57 5.87 -4.78 -5.70
CA HIS A 57 6.59 -4.26 -6.86
C HIS A 57 6.00 -4.77 -8.18
N LEU A 58 6.33 -4.11 -9.29
CA LEU A 58 6.14 -4.68 -10.63
C LEU A 58 7.30 -5.63 -10.98
N PRO A 59 7.06 -6.60 -11.88
CA PRO A 59 8.15 -7.37 -12.47
C PRO A 59 9.17 -6.42 -13.13
N GLY A 60 10.45 -6.63 -12.81
CA GLY A 60 11.55 -5.79 -13.31
C GLY A 60 11.90 -4.58 -12.45
N CYS A 61 11.27 -4.39 -11.29
CA CYS A 61 11.70 -3.36 -10.34
C CYS A 61 13.16 -3.61 -9.89
N PRO A 62 14.05 -2.59 -9.88
CA PRO A 62 15.42 -2.74 -9.41
C PRO A 62 15.57 -3.23 -7.97
N GLN A 63 14.51 -3.14 -7.15
CA GLN A 63 14.50 -3.62 -5.78
C GLN A 63 14.38 -5.14 -5.65
N LEU A 64 13.96 -5.82 -6.71
CA LEU A 64 13.90 -7.28 -6.77
C LEU A 64 15.26 -7.90 -7.10
N VAL A 65 16.23 -7.11 -7.58
CA VAL A 65 17.55 -7.62 -8.00
C VAL A 65 18.28 -8.23 -6.80
N GLY A 66 18.56 -9.53 -6.87
CA GLY A 66 19.24 -10.28 -5.81
C GLY A 66 18.34 -10.60 -4.60
N ARG A 67 17.02 -10.42 -4.73
CA ARG A 67 16.02 -10.80 -3.72
C ARG A 67 15.19 -11.98 -4.24
N ALA A 68 14.67 -12.80 -3.33
CA ALA A 68 13.69 -13.81 -3.68
C ALA A 68 12.30 -13.15 -3.67
N ASP A 69 11.68 -13.04 -4.83
CA ASP A 69 10.35 -12.45 -4.99
C ASP A 69 9.30 -13.48 -5.38
N GLU A 70 8.08 -13.27 -4.90
CA GLU A 70 6.94 -14.14 -5.16
C GLU A 70 5.78 -13.38 -5.82
N PRO A 71 5.09 -13.98 -6.80
CA PRO A 71 3.85 -13.42 -7.33
C PRO A 71 2.75 -13.44 -6.28
N LEU A 72 2.06 -12.32 -6.13
CA LEU A 72 0.90 -12.19 -5.27
C LEU A 72 -0.19 -11.36 -5.97
N PRO A 73 -1.47 -11.75 -5.90
CA PRO A 73 -2.55 -10.91 -6.39
C PRO A 73 -2.53 -9.54 -5.70
N VAL A 74 -2.74 -8.46 -6.45
CA VAL A 74 -2.68 -7.11 -5.90
C VAL A 74 -3.73 -6.88 -4.80
N ALA A 75 -4.91 -7.47 -4.94
CA ALA A 75 -5.95 -7.44 -3.92
C ALA A 75 -5.50 -8.08 -2.60
N GLU A 76 -4.79 -9.20 -2.68
CA GLU A 76 -4.25 -9.90 -1.53
C GLU A 76 -3.09 -9.13 -0.89
N ALA A 77 -2.17 -8.60 -1.70
CA ALA A 77 -1.06 -7.77 -1.22
C ALA A 77 -1.58 -6.58 -0.38
N VAL A 78 -2.58 -5.86 -0.89
CA VAL A 78 -3.19 -4.75 -0.15
C VAL A 78 -3.93 -5.25 1.10
N GLY A 79 -4.66 -6.37 1.00
CA GLY A 79 -5.39 -6.96 2.13
C GLY A 79 -4.48 -7.42 3.28
N LEU A 80 -3.26 -7.86 2.97
CA LEU A 80 -2.22 -8.22 3.94
C LEU A 80 -1.46 -7.00 4.49
N GLY A 81 -1.76 -5.79 4.00
CA GLY A 81 -1.15 -4.55 4.46
C GLY A 81 0.16 -4.19 3.76
N PHE A 82 0.52 -4.88 2.67
CA PHE A 82 1.64 -4.42 1.84
C PHE A 82 1.30 -3.09 1.18
N THR A 83 2.35 -2.31 0.94
CA THR A 83 2.24 -0.98 0.35
C THR A 83 2.96 -0.92 -0.99
N PRO A 84 2.46 -0.14 -1.95
CA PRO A 84 3.07 -0.04 -3.28
C PRO A 84 4.46 0.59 -3.22
N CYS A 85 5.39 0.09 -4.04
CA CYS A 85 6.71 0.65 -4.20
C CYS A 85 6.70 1.99 -4.96
N GLY A 86 7.11 3.08 -4.30
CA GLY A 86 7.21 4.42 -4.89
C GLY A 86 8.26 4.59 -5.98
N ARG A 87 9.11 3.57 -6.22
CA ARG A 87 10.09 3.59 -7.33
C ARG A 87 9.53 3.06 -8.64
N CYS A 88 8.86 1.91 -8.62
CA CYS A 88 8.25 1.34 -9.82
C CYS A 88 6.78 1.71 -9.99
N ALA A 89 6.19 2.41 -9.01
CA ALA A 89 4.82 2.90 -9.00
C ALA A 89 3.78 1.86 -9.45
N PRO A 90 3.78 0.65 -8.84
CA PRO A 90 2.97 -0.47 -9.31
C PRO A 90 1.48 -0.15 -9.32
N ALA A 91 1.00 0.64 -8.36
CA ALA A 91 -0.42 0.95 -8.26
C ALA A 91 -0.87 1.89 -9.38
N THR A 92 -0.12 2.98 -9.63
CA THR A 92 -0.38 3.89 -10.76
C THR A 92 -0.39 3.14 -12.08
N THR A 93 0.58 2.25 -12.32
CA THR A 93 0.64 1.47 -13.56
C THR A 93 -0.58 0.58 -13.72
N LEU A 94 -0.91 -0.25 -12.72
CA LEU A 94 -2.07 -1.15 -12.79
C LEU A 94 -3.39 -0.39 -12.96
N LEU A 95 -3.55 0.74 -12.27
CA LEU A 95 -4.75 1.59 -12.40
C LEU A 95 -4.88 2.25 -13.77
N ALA A 96 -3.75 2.56 -14.42
CA ALA A 96 -3.72 3.09 -15.78
C ALA A 96 -4.06 2.01 -16.81
N GLU A 97 -3.50 0.81 -16.67
CA GLU A 97 -3.75 -0.33 -17.57
C GLU A 97 -5.18 -0.85 -17.49
N ALA A 98 -5.81 -0.78 -16.31
CA ALA A 98 -7.20 -1.17 -16.11
C ALA A 98 -8.21 -0.20 -16.76
N ARG A 99 -7.78 0.96 -17.27
CA ARG A 99 -8.68 1.90 -17.94
C ARG A 99 -8.91 1.41 -19.37
N PRO A 100 -10.15 1.04 -19.77
CA PRO A 100 -10.42 0.66 -21.15
C PRO A 100 -10.08 1.84 -22.07
N ARG A 101 -9.37 1.53 -23.15
CA ARG A 101 -8.93 2.49 -24.17
C ARG A 101 -10.09 3.02 -25.01
#